data_AF-A0A917MB72-F1
#
_entry.id   AF-A0A917MB72-F1
#
_cell.length_a   1.000
_cell.length_b   1.000
_cell.length_c   1.000
_cell.angle_alpha   90.00
_cell.angle_beta   90.00
_cell.angle_gamma   90.00
#
_symmetry.space_group_name_H-M   'P 1'
#
loop_
_entity.id
_entity.type
_entity.pdbx_description
1 polymer ?
#
loop_
_entity_poly.entity_id
_entity_poly.type
_entity_poly.pdbx_seq_one_letter_code
_entity_poly.pdbx_strand_id
1 'polypeptide(L)'
;MPSSLQQDDYTIRDTPWGQAEHIKQLTEGIFEVSTAGHGGIRVFPEPNQRIPDYMRADSGWYEQDVEWAKVAVVFPESFEANDVKAAHNTLKNWRPDAYERFTGRSILPGESYIRDRNAFEAEHARDWIVTAAWGDWASWVPEGMIGVAASIGGRDSKGQSKGEILYFLVPAAEYEQRSYNGFVVDRCRHTQIDGSGIVSRVD
;
A
#
# COMPACT_ATOMS: atom_id res chain seq x y z
N MET A 1 6.79 -18.14 44.41
CA MET A 1 6.57 -16.73 44.09
C MET A 1 5.97 -16.69 42.69
N PRO A 2 4.71 -16.27 42.50
CA PRO A 2 4.22 -16.02 41.15
C PRO A 2 4.98 -14.82 40.59
N SER A 3 5.61 -15.02 39.43
CA SER A 3 6.33 -14.01 38.66
C SER A 3 5.45 -12.78 38.47
N SER A 4 5.93 -11.61 38.86
CA SER A 4 5.29 -10.34 38.54
C SER A 4 5.30 -10.21 37.02
N LEU A 5 4.16 -10.49 36.37
CA LEU A 5 3.86 -9.90 35.08
C LEU A 5 3.94 -8.39 35.33
N GLN A 6 5.02 -7.75 34.88
CA GLN A 6 5.17 -6.30 35.03
C GLN A 6 4.04 -5.65 34.23
N GLN A 7 3.57 -4.48 34.66
CA GLN A 7 2.47 -3.74 34.04
C GLN A 7 2.66 -3.57 32.52
N ASP A 8 3.91 -3.61 32.07
CA ASP A 8 4.38 -3.59 30.69
C ASP A 8 3.93 -4.82 29.86
N ASP A 9 3.83 -6.01 30.45
CA ASP A 9 3.41 -7.26 29.78
C ASP A 9 1.94 -7.21 29.32
N TYR A 10 1.09 -6.48 30.05
CA TYR A 10 -0.30 -6.27 29.64
C TYR A 10 -0.38 -5.34 28.42
N THR A 11 0.51 -4.35 28.32
CA THR A 11 0.49 -3.37 27.23
C THR A 11 0.96 -3.90 25.88
N ILE A 12 1.63 -5.07 25.84
CA ILE A 12 2.09 -5.72 24.61
C ILE A 12 1.16 -6.83 24.12
N ARG A 13 0.32 -7.39 25.01
CA ARG A 13 -0.67 -8.42 24.65
C ARG A 13 -1.95 -7.81 24.07
N ASP A 14 -2.35 -6.65 24.59
CA ASP A 14 -3.50 -5.90 24.11
C ASP A 14 -3.10 -4.96 22.97
N THR A 15 -3.00 -5.52 21.76
CA THR A 15 -2.61 -4.74 20.56
C THR A 15 -3.83 -4.03 19.94
N PRO A 16 -3.62 -2.99 19.11
CA PRO A 16 -4.69 -2.36 18.33
C PRO A 16 -5.40 -3.31 17.36
N TRP A 17 -4.80 -4.48 17.08
CA TRP A 17 -5.28 -5.48 16.13
C TRP A 17 -5.81 -6.75 16.81
N GLY A 18 -6.07 -6.69 18.11
CA GLY A 18 -6.52 -7.82 18.92
C GLY A 18 -5.43 -8.40 19.81
N GLN A 19 -5.69 -9.58 20.37
CA GLN A 19 -4.75 -10.25 21.26
C GLN A 19 -3.51 -10.73 20.50
N ALA A 20 -2.33 -10.44 21.05
CA ALA A 20 -1.08 -10.96 20.50
C ALA A 20 -1.01 -12.49 20.63
N GLU A 21 -0.70 -13.16 19.52
CA GLU A 21 -0.39 -14.60 19.47
C GLU A 21 1.12 -14.83 19.59
N HIS A 22 1.90 -13.92 19.01
CA HIS A 22 3.36 -13.94 19.08
C HIS A 22 3.88 -12.59 19.54
N ILE A 23 4.89 -12.64 20.41
CA ILE A 23 5.62 -11.49 20.92
C ILE A 23 7.09 -11.88 20.90
N LYS A 24 7.90 -11.10 20.19
CA LYS A 24 9.35 -11.24 20.13
C LYS A 24 9.98 -9.92 20.53
N GLN A 25 10.78 -9.94 21.59
CA GLN A 25 11.59 -8.79 21.95
C GLN A 25 12.76 -8.67 20.95
N LEU A 26 12.87 -7.52 20.30
CA LEU A 26 13.97 -7.22 19.38
C LEU A 26 15.15 -6.60 20.16
N THR A 27 14.84 -5.64 21.01
CA THR A 27 15.77 -5.03 21.97
C THR A 27 15.00 -4.51 23.18
N GLU A 28 15.69 -3.90 24.14
CA GLU A 28 15.05 -3.30 25.32
C GLU A 28 13.99 -2.26 24.93
N GLY A 29 12.74 -2.52 25.30
CA GLY A 29 11.60 -1.65 25.00
C GLY A 29 11.08 -1.68 23.55
N ILE A 30 11.56 -2.60 22.69
CA ILE A 30 11.08 -2.76 21.31
C ILE A 30 10.68 -4.21 21.07
N PHE A 31 9.42 -4.42 20.67
CA PHE A 31 8.83 -5.74 20.49
C PHE A 31 8.14 -5.85 19.14
N GLU A 32 8.43 -6.92 18.42
CA GLU A 32 7.62 -7.38 17.30
C GLU A 32 6.44 -8.18 17.84
N VAL A 33 5.24 -7.86 17.39
CA VAL A 33 4.02 -8.58 17.75
C VAL A 33 3.23 -8.98 16.52
N SER A 34 2.56 -10.13 16.60
CA SER A 34 1.58 -10.53 15.59
C SER A 34 0.34 -11.14 16.25
N THR A 35 -0.79 -10.97 15.57
CA THR A 35 -2.10 -11.54 15.87
C THR A 35 -2.49 -12.50 14.74
N ALA A 36 -3.66 -13.13 14.83
CA ALA A 36 -4.14 -14.07 13.82
C ALA A 36 -4.25 -13.49 12.39
N GLY A 37 -4.32 -12.16 12.24
CA GLY A 37 -4.48 -11.51 10.94
C GLY A 37 -3.64 -10.25 10.72
N HIS A 38 -2.86 -9.80 11.72
CA HIS A 38 -2.12 -8.56 11.62
C HIS A 38 -0.92 -8.53 12.59
N GLY A 39 -0.31 -7.37 12.78
CA GLY A 39 0.86 -7.22 13.63
C GLY A 39 1.52 -5.86 13.51
N GLY A 40 2.68 -5.74 14.13
CA GLY A 40 3.49 -4.53 14.08
C GLY A 40 4.58 -4.52 15.13
N ILE A 41 5.10 -3.33 15.41
CA ILE A 41 6.12 -3.08 16.41
C ILE A 41 5.53 -2.26 17.56
N ARG A 42 5.72 -2.72 18.79
CA ARG A 42 5.57 -1.92 19.99
C ARG A 42 6.90 -1.26 20.33
N VAL A 43 6.88 0.05 20.54
CA VAL A 43 8.01 0.82 21.05
C VAL A 43 7.62 1.52 22.35
N PHE A 44 8.23 1.14 23.46
CA PHE A 44 7.98 1.74 24.76
C PHE A 44 8.37 3.22 24.82
N PRO A 45 7.84 4.01 25.77
CA PRO A 45 7.98 5.47 25.76
C PRO A 45 9.42 5.97 25.63
N GLU A 46 10.38 5.36 26.33
CA GLU A 46 11.78 5.77 26.28
C GLU A 46 12.42 5.61 24.89
N PRO A 47 12.45 4.41 24.26
CA PRO A 47 12.94 4.31 22.88
C PRO A 47 12.06 5.11 21.90
N ASN A 48 10.75 5.22 22.13
CA ASN A 48 9.86 5.95 21.20
C ASN A 48 10.24 7.43 21.08
N GLN A 49 10.80 8.04 22.13
CA GLN A 49 11.31 9.43 22.09
C GLN A 49 12.54 9.59 21.17
N ARG A 50 13.28 8.52 20.87
CA ARG A 50 14.40 8.57 19.92
C ARG A 50 13.92 8.62 18.46
N ILE A 51 12.68 8.21 18.18
CA ILE A 51 12.09 8.35 16.85
C ILE A 51 11.78 9.84 16.62
N PRO A 52 12.20 10.44 15.49
CA PRO A 52 11.90 11.83 15.17
C PRO A 52 10.40 12.13 15.20
N ASP A 53 10.01 13.31 15.69
CA ASP A 53 8.60 13.67 15.90
C ASP A 53 7.71 13.47 14.66
N TYR A 54 8.25 13.73 13.45
CA TYR A 54 7.52 13.55 12.19
C TYR A 54 7.33 12.08 11.75
N MET A 55 7.94 11.14 12.47
CA MET A 55 7.78 9.69 12.30
C MET A 55 7.20 9.02 13.55
N ARG A 56 7.18 9.68 14.70
CA ARG A 56 6.78 9.08 15.97
C ARG A 56 5.26 8.83 16.00
N ALA A 57 4.88 7.62 16.41
CA ALA A 57 3.51 7.30 16.80
C ALA A 57 3.33 7.54 18.31
N ASP A 58 2.38 8.40 18.70
CA ASP A 58 2.13 8.71 20.11
C ASP A 58 1.67 7.49 20.92
N SER A 59 0.97 6.56 20.28
CA SER A 59 0.57 5.28 20.87
C SER A 59 1.76 4.33 21.11
N GLY A 60 2.90 4.57 20.46
CA GLY A 60 4.03 3.66 20.40
C GLY A 60 3.71 2.32 19.71
N TRP A 61 2.67 2.28 18.88
CA TRP A 61 2.31 1.16 18.01
C TRP A 61 2.57 1.51 16.55
N TYR A 62 3.29 0.65 15.85
CA TYR A 62 3.67 0.82 14.45
C TYR A 62 3.21 -0.41 13.65
N GLU A 63 2.17 -0.22 12.85
CA GLU A 63 1.57 -1.22 11.94
C GLU A 63 2.58 -1.89 10.97
N GLN A 64 2.39 -3.19 10.69
CA GLN A 64 3.35 -4.07 10.00
C GLN A 64 3.57 -3.82 8.49
N ASP A 65 2.66 -3.15 7.79
CA ASP A 65 2.74 -2.96 6.34
C ASP A 65 3.60 -1.73 6.01
N VAL A 66 3.42 -0.65 6.77
CA VAL A 66 4.12 0.63 6.49
C VAL A 66 4.85 1.20 7.69
N GLU A 67 4.20 1.24 8.86
CA GLU A 67 4.67 2.06 9.97
C GLU A 67 5.88 1.46 10.69
N TRP A 68 6.01 0.13 10.74
CA TRP A 68 7.17 -0.59 11.28
C TRP A 68 8.50 -0.11 10.69
N ALA A 69 8.48 0.30 9.42
CA ALA A 69 9.66 0.73 8.69
C ALA A 69 10.29 1.98 9.33
N LYS A 70 9.49 2.83 9.99
CA LYS A 70 9.97 3.99 10.75
C LYS A 70 10.85 3.55 11.92
N VAL A 71 10.47 2.47 12.60
CA VAL A 71 11.25 1.90 13.72
C VAL A 71 12.54 1.28 13.18
N ALA A 72 12.44 0.46 12.14
CA ALA A 72 13.59 -0.26 11.59
C ALA A 72 14.69 0.66 11.01
N VAL A 73 14.36 1.81 10.43
CA VAL A 73 15.40 2.76 9.98
C VAL A 73 16.02 3.57 11.11
N VAL A 74 15.30 3.77 12.23
CA VAL A 74 15.81 4.52 13.40
C VAL A 74 16.65 3.62 14.32
N PHE A 75 16.31 2.33 14.40
CA PHE A 75 17.00 1.33 15.22
C PHE A 75 17.54 0.18 14.37
N PRO A 76 18.38 0.44 13.34
CA PRO A 76 18.83 -0.60 12.43
C PRO A 76 19.57 -1.75 13.13
N GLU A 77 20.15 -1.51 14.30
CA GLU A 77 20.81 -2.51 15.14
C GLU A 77 19.86 -3.57 15.73
N SER A 78 18.55 -3.30 15.74
CA SER A 78 17.53 -4.21 16.29
C SER A 78 16.94 -5.15 15.24
N PHE A 79 17.38 -5.05 13.98
CA PHE A 79 16.81 -5.75 12.83
C PHE A 79 17.89 -6.38 11.96
N GLU A 80 17.52 -7.38 11.17
CA GLU A 80 18.42 -7.96 10.17
C GLU A 80 18.67 -6.95 9.04
N ALA A 81 19.85 -7.03 8.41
CA ALA A 81 20.23 -6.09 7.35
C ALA A 81 19.23 -6.07 6.17
N ASN A 82 18.61 -7.21 5.85
CA ASN A 82 17.58 -7.29 4.82
C ASN A 82 16.29 -6.57 5.23
N ASP A 83 15.92 -6.62 6.51
CA ASP A 83 14.74 -5.94 7.03
C ASP A 83 14.95 -4.42 7.05
N VAL A 84 16.15 -3.96 7.41
CA VAL A 84 16.51 -2.52 7.33
C VAL A 84 16.45 -2.03 5.88
N LYS A 85 16.95 -2.82 4.92
CA LYS A 85 16.83 -2.49 3.49
C LYS A 85 15.37 -2.45 3.04
N ALA A 86 14.56 -3.41 3.48
CA ALA A 86 13.13 -3.43 3.19
C ALA A 86 12.42 -2.20 3.79
N ALA A 87 12.75 -1.81 5.02
CA ALA A 87 12.21 -0.64 5.68
C ALA A 87 12.51 0.66 4.92
N HIS A 88 13.74 0.84 4.42
CA HIS A 88 14.06 1.98 3.56
C HIS A 88 13.21 1.99 2.28
N ASN A 89 12.99 0.83 1.65
CA ASN A 89 12.12 0.74 0.47
C ASN A 89 10.65 1.03 0.81
N THR A 90 10.15 0.53 1.93
CA THR A 90 8.79 0.79 2.42
C THR A 90 8.58 2.28 2.67
N LEU A 91 9.47 2.95 3.42
CA LEU A 91 9.37 4.38 3.64
C LEU A 91 9.45 5.18 2.34
N LYS A 92 10.39 4.84 1.44
CA LYS A 92 10.51 5.51 0.15
C LYS A 92 9.22 5.42 -0.67
N ASN A 93 8.58 4.25 -0.69
CA ASN A 93 7.38 4.01 -1.49
C ASN A 93 6.08 4.55 -0.87
N TRP A 94 5.96 4.59 0.47
CA TRP A 94 4.69 4.85 1.15
C TRP A 94 4.69 6.08 2.07
N ARG A 95 5.87 6.56 2.46
CA ARG A 95 6.08 7.76 3.31
C ARG A 95 7.25 8.60 2.74
N PRO A 96 7.21 8.99 1.46
CA PRO A 96 8.35 9.57 0.76
C PRO A 96 8.89 10.82 1.45
N ASP A 97 8.02 11.68 1.98
CA ASP A 97 8.45 12.92 2.65
C ASP A 97 9.22 12.62 3.95
N ALA A 98 8.80 11.59 4.70
CA ALA A 98 9.54 11.13 5.86
C ALA A 98 10.88 10.51 5.46
N TYR A 99 10.92 9.74 4.36
CA TYR A 99 12.15 9.15 3.84
C TYR A 99 13.17 10.22 3.41
N GLU A 100 12.75 11.22 2.62
CA GLU A 100 13.64 12.31 2.20
C GLU A 100 14.13 13.12 3.39
N ARG A 101 13.25 13.43 4.35
CA ARG A 101 13.63 14.15 5.57
C ARG A 101 14.60 13.35 6.44
N PHE A 102 14.42 12.04 6.52
CA PHE A 102 15.30 11.17 7.32
C PHE A 102 16.68 10.97 6.66
N THR A 103 16.71 10.77 5.34
CA THR A 103 17.94 10.44 4.61
C THR A 103 18.67 11.64 4.02
N GLY A 104 18.00 12.79 3.89
CA GLY A 104 18.48 13.96 3.16
C GLY A 104 18.57 13.77 1.65
N ARG A 105 18.03 12.66 1.11
CA ARG A 105 18.09 12.32 -0.32
C ARG A 105 16.76 12.63 -0.97
N SER A 106 16.80 13.26 -2.14
CA SER A 106 15.61 13.45 -2.97
C SER A 106 15.26 12.15 -3.70
N ILE A 107 13.97 11.84 -3.75
CA ILE A 107 13.38 10.76 -4.53
C ILE A 107 13.11 11.28 -5.95
N LEU A 108 13.64 10.60 -6.96
CA LEU A 108 13.43 10.92 -8.36
C LEU A 108 12.14 10.27 -8.90
N PRO A 109 11.61 10.73 -10.05
CA PRO A 109 10.52 10.05 -10.74
C PRO A 109 10.85 8.58 -11.00
N GLY A 110 9.92 7.68 -10.72
CA GLY A 110 10.11 6.23 -10.85
C GLY A 110 10.68 5.54 -9.60
N GLU A 111 11.03 6.28 -8.55
CA GLU A 111 11.65 5.69 -7.35
C GLU A 111 10.71 5.53 -6.15
N SER A 112 9.47 6.01 -6.23
CA SER A 112 8.49 5.96 -5.14
C SER A 112 7.09 5.70 -5.66
N TYR A 113 6.53 4.56 -5.25
CA TYR A 113 5.21 4.14 -5.66
C TYR A 113 4.13 5.22 -5.48
N ILE A 114 4.00 5.80 -4.28
CA ILE A 114 2.93 6.77 -4.03
C ILE A 114 3.13 8.07 -4.82
N ARG A 115 4.38 8.51 -5.04
CA ARG A 115 4.66 9.72 -5.84
C ARG A 115 4.35 9.48 -7.31
N ASP A 116 4.78 8.35 -7.85
CA ASP A 116 4.56 8.00 -9.25
C ASP A 116 3.07 7.78 -9.53
N ARG A 117 2.37 7.12 -8.61
CA ARG A 117 0.91 6.96 -8.68
C ARG A 117 0.20 8.31 -8.65
N ASN A 118 0.55 9.19 -7.71
CA ASN A 118 -0.06 10.52 -7.61
C ASN A 118 0.23 11.37 -8.85
N ALA A 119 1.43 11.30 -9.41
CA ALA A 119 1.79 12.00 -10.64
C ALA A 119 0.96 11.50 -11.82
N PHE A 120 0.85 10.17 -11.99
CA PHE A 120 -0.01 9.56 -13.01
C PHE A 120 -1.47 9.97 -12.86
N GLU A 121 -2.02 9.92 -11.64
CA GLU A 121 -3.41 10.33 -11.39
C GLU A 121 -3.65 11.82 -11.68
N ALA A 122 -2.67 12.68 -11.39
CA ALA A 122 -2.76 14.11 -11.67
C ALA A 122 -2.68 14.42 -13.17
N GLU A 123 -1.78 13.74 -13.89
CA GLU A 123 -1.63 13.85 -15.34
C GLU A 123 -2.90 13.38 -16.05
N HIS A 124 -3.46 12.25 -15.61
CA HIS A 124 -4.61 11.60 -16.24
C HIS A 124 -5.95 11.89 -15.54
N ALA A 125 -6.03 12.99 -14.78
CA ALA A 125 -7.22 13.34 -14.00
C ALA A 125 -8.50 13.52 -14.85
N ARG A 126 -8.35 13.75 -16.15
CA ARG A 126 -9.44 13.92 -17.13
C ARG A 126 -9.52 12.81 -18.16
N ASP A 127 -8.67 11.80 -18.04
CA ASP A 127 -8.64 10.67 -18.96
C ASP A 127 -9.41 9.49 -18.40
N TRP A 128 -9.76 8.56 -19.30
CA TRP A 128 -10.47 7.34 -18.96
C TRP A 128 -9.48 6.28 -18.48
N ILE A 129 -9.38 6.11 -17.17
CA ILE A 129 -8.44 5.15 -16.57
C ILE A 129 -9.18 3.85 -16.30
N VAL A 130 -8.59 2.73 -16.70
CA VAL A 130 -9.15 1.40 -16.46
C VAL A 130 -9.26 1.12 -14.96
N THR A 131 -10.45 0.69 -14.54
CA THR A 131 -10.79 0.36 -13.16
C THR A 131 -11.12 -1.11 -12.97
N ALA A 132 -11.48 -1.84 -14.03
CA ALA A 132 -11.62 -3.30 -14.01
C ALA A 132 -11.35 -3.87 -15.40
N ALA A 133 -10.95 -5.14 -15.47
CA ALA A 133 -10.63 -5.82 -16.72
C ALA A 133 -11.08 -7.27 -16.72
N TRP A 134 -11.43 -7.76 -17.90
CA TRP A 134 -11.88 -9.12 -18.18
C TRP A 134 -11.09 -9.67 -19.37
N GLY A 135 -10.65 -10.91 -19.25
CA GLY A 135 -10.03 -11.63 -20.36
C GLY A 135 -11.08 -12.26 -21.27
N ASP A 136 -10.60 -12.97 -22.30
CA ASP A 136 -11.39 -13.76 -23.24
C ASP A 136 -12.24 -14.88 -22.60
N TRP A 137 -11.98 -15.21 -21.33
CA TRP A 137 -12.85 -16.07 -20.52
C TRP A 137 -14.25 -15.49 -20.30
N ALA A 138 -14.42 -14.16 -20.43
CA ALA A 138 -15.73 -13.53 -20.36
C ALA A 138 -16.41 -13.59 -21.72
N SER A 139 -17.66 -14.08 -21.77
CA SER A 139 -18.38 -14.36 -23.02
C SER A 139 -18.57 -13.15 -23.96
N TRP A 140 -18.41 -11.93 -23.45
CA TRP A 140 -18.51 -10.68 -24.21
C TRP A 140 -17.15 -10.14 -24.68
N VAL A 141 -16.03 -10.77 -24.28
CA VAL A 141 -14.68 -10.38 -24.68
C VAL A 141 -14.19 -11.30 -25.80
N PRO A 142 -13.95 -10.79 -27.01
CA PRO A 142 -13.40 -11.57 -28.10
C PRO A 142 -11.97 -12.06 -27.80
N GLU A 143 -11.57 -13.17 -28.43
CA GLU A 143 -10.19 -13.66 -28.39
C GLU A 143 -9.21 -12.56 -28.85
N GLY A 144 -8.09 -12.42 -28.12
CA GLY A 144 -7.07 -11.39 -28.38
C GLY A 144 -7.43 -9.98 -27.89
N MET A 145 -8.57 -9.81 -27.21
CA MET A 145 -8.99 -8.55 -26.59
C MET A 145 -9.05 -8.68 -25.07
N ILE A 146 -9.02 -7.53 -24.41
CA ILE A 146 -9.37 -7.36 -23.02
C ILE A 146 -10.60 -6.45 -22.96
N GLY A 147 -11.62 -6.91 -22.27
CA GLY A 147 -12.73 -6.06 -21.89
C GLY A 147 -12.33 -5.21 -20.71
N VAL A 148 -12.59 -3.90 -20.75
CA VAL A 148 -12.25 -3.00 -19.63
C VAL A 148 -13.43 -2.13 -19.25
N ALA A 149 -13.53 -1.86 -17.95
CA ALA A 149 -14.32 -0.77 -17.41
C ALA A 149 -13.34 0.37 -17.12
N ALA A 150 -13.67 1.58 -17.53
CA ALA A 150 -12.87 2.76 -17.28
C ALA A 150 -13.73 3.88 -16.71
N SER A 151 -13.12 4.70 -15.83
CA SER A 151 -13.76 5.88 -15.26
C SER A 151 -12.87 7.09 -15.43
N ILE A 152 -13.46 8.26 -15.62
CA ILE A 152 -12.71 9.51 -15.72
C ILE A 152 -11.94 9.79 -14.43
N GLY A 153 -10.62 9.95 -14.53
CA GLY A 153 -9.71 10.11 -13.38
C GLY A 153 -9.55 8.85 -12.51
N GLY A 154 -10.09 7.70 -12.93
CA GLY A 154 -9.93 6.41 -12.28
C GLY A 154 -10.71 6.26 -10.97
N ARG A 155 -10.06 5.65 -9.96
CA ARG A 155 -10.65 5.36 -8.64
C ARG A 155 -10.18 6.36 -7.58
N ASP A 156 -11.01 6.58 -6.57
CA ASP A 156 -10.67 7.31 -5.36
C ASP A 156 -9.86 6.46 -4.37
N SER A 157 -9.50 7.04 -3.24
CA SER A 157 -8.72 6.36 -2.18
C SER A 157 -9.47 5.22 -1.50
N LYS A 158 -10.79 5.09 -1.69
CA LYS A 158 -11.61 3.97 -1.21
C LYS A 158 -11.81 2.90 -2.29
N GLY A 159 -11.21 3.08 -3.47
CA GLY A 159 -11.34 2.17 -4.59
C GLY A 159 -12.65 2.33 -5.38
N GLN A 160 -13.42 3.39 -5.15
CA GLN A 160 -14.65 3.69 -5.89
C GLN A 160 -14.32 4.51 -7.15
N SER A 161 -15.01 4.26 -8.27
CA SER A 161 -14.86 5.06 -9.48
C SER A 161 -15.21 6.53 -9.21
N LYS A 162 -14.35 7.47 -9.61
CA LYS A 162 -14.55 8.91 -9.37
C LYS A 162 -15.67 9.51 -10.21
N GLY A 163 -16.03 8.89 -11.33
CA GLY A 163 -17.10 9.34 -12.20
C GLY A 163 -17.86 8.19 -12.84
N GLU A 164 -18.52 8.48 -13.96
CA GLU A 164 -19.22 7.46 -14.74
C GLU A 164 -18.26 6.33 -15.18
N ILE A 165 -18.82 5.14 -15.39
CA ILE A 165 -18.07 3.98 -15.87
C ILE A 165 -18.53 3.68 -17.29
N LEU A 166 -17.57 3.66 -18.21
CA LEU A 166 -17.77 3.21 -19.58
C LEU A 166 -16.98 1.94 -19.83
N TYR A 167 -17.43 1.15 -20.81
CA TYR A 167 -16.83 -0.13 -21.16
C TYR A 167 -16.18 -0.08 -22.55
N PHE A 168 -15.03 -0.72 -22.67
CA PHE A 168 -14.25 -0.73 -23.91
C PHE A 168 -13.66 -2.12 -24.19
N LEU A 169 -13.37 -2.38 -25.46
CA LEU A 169 -12.50 -3.46 -25.90
C LEU A 169 -11.14 -2.87 -26.28
N VAL A 170 -10.09 -3.41 -25.67
CA VAL A 170 -8.69 -3.02 -25.94
C VAL A 170 -7.89 -4.25 -26.42
N PRO A 171 -6.93 -4.11 -27.33
CA PRO A 171 -6.07 -5.22 -27.73
C PRO A 171 -5.31 -5.79 -26.54
N ALA A 172 -5.29 -7.12 -26.38
CA ALA A 172 -4.63 -7.76 -25.23
C ALA A 172 -3.14 -7.44 -25.17
N ALA A 173 -2.45 -7.49 -26.31
CA ALA A 173 -1.03 -7.16 -26.41
C ALA A 173 -0.71 -5.70 -26.01
N GLU A 174 -1.66 -4.77 -26.17
CA GLU A 174 -1.50 -3.38 -25.70
C GLU A 174 -1.74 -3.28 -24.20
N TYR A 175 -2.79 -3.93 -23.69
CA TYR A 175 -3.12 -3.91 -22.26
C TYR A 175 -2.07 -4.62 -21.38
N GLU A 176 -1.39 -5.63 -21.91
CA GLU A 176 -0.26 -6.30 -21.25
C GLU A 176 0.93 -5.37 -21.03
N GLN A 177 1.09 -4.34 -21.87
CA GLN A 177 2.15 -3.34 -21.76
C GLN A 177 1.78 -2.14 -20.86
N ARG A 178 0.62 -2.21 -20.18
CA ARG A 178 0.15 -1.13 -19.32
C ARG A 178 1.18 -0.77 -18.25
N SER A 179 1.18 0.51 -17.87
CA SER A 179 2.01 0.95 -16.75
C SER A 179 1.51 0.31 -15.44
N TYR A 180 2.42 0.20 -14.47
CA TYR A 180 2.05 -0.23 -13.12
C TYR A 180 1.02 0.71 -12.46
N ASN A 181 0.99 1.99 -12.85
CA ASN A 181 0.07 2.99 -12.32
C ASN A 181 -1.32 2.91 -12.97
N GLY A 182 -1.46 2.26 -14.12
CA GLY A 182 -2.73 2.07 -14.80
C GLY A 182 -2.63 1.99 -16.31
N PHE A 183 -3.81 1.85 -16.94
CA PHE A 183 -4.01 1.90 -18.38
C PHE A 183 -5.00 3.01 -18.71
N VAL A 184 -4.62 3.89 -19.65
CA VAL A 184 -5.48 4.96 -20.15
C VAL A 184 -6.13 4.51 -21.44
N VAL A 185 -7.46 4.59 -21.49
CA VAL A 185 -8.25 4.31 -22.69
C VAL A 185 -8.15 5.47 -23.66
N ASP A 186 -7.77 5.15 -24.90
CA ASP A 186 -7.81 6.07 -26.03
C ASP A 186 -9.13 5.88 -26.78
N ARG A 187 -10.05 6.83 -26.62
CA ARG A 187 -11.39 6.77 -27.25
C ARG A 187 -11.38 6.86 -28.77
N CYS A 188 -10.26 7.22 -29.39
CA CYS A 188 -10.09 7.21 -30.84
C CYS A 188 -9.65 5.84 -31.37
N ARG A 189 -9.09 4.98 -30.51
CA ARG A 189 -8.53 3.67 -30.90
C ARG A 189 -9.26 2.49 -30.27
N HIS A 190 -9.78 2.65 -29.06
CA HIS A 190 -10.44 1.61 -28.27
C HIS A 190 -11.94 1.67 -28.47
N THR A 191 -12.54 0.52 -28.77
CA THR A 191 -13.96 0.43 -29.12
C THR A 191 -14.81 0.47 -27.87
N GLN A 192 -15.59 1.54 -27.69
CA GLN A 192 -16.60 1.61 -26.64
C GLN A 192 -17.74 0.61 -26.92
N ILE A 193 -18.19 -0.11 -25.90
CA ILE A 193 -19.29 -1.06 -25.98
C ILE A 193 -20.39 -0.74 -24.96
N ASP A 194 -21.59 -1.28 -25.19
CA ASP A 194 -22.67 -1.23 -24.21
C ASP A 194 -22.38 -2.16 -23.02
N GLY A 195 -22.60 -1.67 -21.80
CA GLY A 195 -22.38 -2.40 -20.56
C GLY A 195 -23.52 -3.33 -20.15
N SER A 196 -24.66 -3.30 -20.86
CA SER A 196 -25.89 -4.05 -20.50
C SER A 196 -25.72 -5.58 -20.41
N GLY A 197 -24.68 -6.15 -21.04
CA GLY A 197 -24.35 -7.58 -21.01
C GLY A 197 -23.17 -7.97 -20.12
N ILE A 198 -22.57 -7.01 -19.39
CA ILE A 198 -21.35 -7.25 -18.62
C ILE A 198 -21.73 -7.64 -17.20
N VAL A 199 -21.50 -8.91 -16.86
CA VAL A 199 -21.67 -9.40 -15.50
C VAL A 199 -20.43 -9.03 -14.70
N SER A 200 -20.57 -8.09 -13.77
CA SER A 200 -19.53 -7.83 -12.78
C SER A 200 -19.44 -9.04 -11.84
N ARG A 201 -18.30 -9.75 -11.82
CA ARG A 201 -17.96 -10.59 -10.67
C ARG A 201 -17.55 -9.67 -9.52
N VAL A 202 -18.53 -9.15 -8.81
CA VAL A 202 -18.37 -8.54 -7.49
C VAL A 202 -19.66 -8.79 -6.76
N ASP A 203 -19.68 -9.91 -6.03
CA ASP A 203 -19.92 -9.91 -4.60
C ASP A 203 -18.68 -10.56 -3.95
#